data_AF-A0A920JU28-F1
#
_entry.id   AF-A0A920JU28-F1
#
_cell.length_a   1.000
_cell.length_b   1.000
_cell.length_c   1.000
_cell.angle_alpha   90.00
_cell.angle_beta   90.00
_cell.angle_gamma   90.00
#
_symmetry.space_group_name_H-M   'P 1'
#
loop_
_entity.id
_entity.type
_entity.pdbx_description
1 polymer ?
#
loop_
_entity_poly.entity_id
_entity_poly.type
_entity_poly.pdbx_seq_one_letter_code
_entity_poly.pdbx_strand_id
1 'polypeptide(L)' 'MFNMGVCKTPVAAGGGAGNKKYSIVPGSPEESILMYRMLSDQPDEMMPELGRSLVHQGGIEIIREWISKMPGSCP' A
#
# COMPACT_ATOMS: atom_id res chain seq x y z
N MET A 1 13.75 13.35 9.05
CA MET A 1 13.78 11.88 9.05
C MET A 1 12.72 11.40 8.07
N PHE A 2 13.11 10.77 6.96
CA PHE A 2 12.16 10.26 5.97
C PHE A 2 11.56 8.96 6.49
N ASN A 3 10.36 9.03 7.09
CA ASN A 3 9.56 7.84 7.36
C ASN A 3 8.73 7.58 6.09
N MET A 4 9.00 6.49 5.36
CA MET A 4 8.43 6.12 4.05
C MET A 4 6.91 5.83 4.08
N GLY A 5 6.16 6.45 5.00
CA GLY A 5 4.77 6.14 5.27
C GLY A 5 4.58 4.97 6.25
N VAL A 6 5.63 4.49 6.91
CA VAL A 6 5.52 3.39 7.89
C VAL A 6 4.64 3.83 9.06
N CYS A 7 3.57 3.08 9.29
CA CYS A 7 2.53 3.35 10.28
C CYS A 7 1.90 4.76 10.18
N LYS A 8 1.97 5.36 8.99
CA LYS A 8 1.30 6.64 8.70
C LYS A 8 -0.18 6.38 8.43
N THR A 9 -1.05 7.00 9.23
CA THR A 9 -2.50 6.97 8.99
C THR A 9 -2.88 7.73 7.70
N PRO A 10 -3.95 7.31 7.01
CA PRO A 10 -4.44 8.04 5.84
C PRO A 10 -4.91 9.44 6.24
N VAL A 11 -4.59 10.42 5.40
CA VAL A 11 -5.01 11.83 5.60
C VAL A 11 -6.36 12.10 4.95
N ALA A 12 -6.73 11.31 3.92
CA ALA A 12 -8.00 11.40 3.23
C ALA A 12 -8.90 10.22 3.61
N ALA A 13 -10.17 10.50 3.93
CA ALA A 13 -11.22 9.52 4.14
C ALA A 13 -11.89 9.23 2.78
N GLY A 14 -11.54 8.10 2.15
CA GLY A 14 -12.13 7.67 0.87
C GLY A 14 -11.81 6.22 0.56
N GLY A 15 -12.42 5.66 -0.50
CA GLY A 15 -12.25 4.26 -0.93
C GLY A 15 -10.79 3.85 -1.11
N GLY A 16 -9.94 4.81 -1.44
CA GLY A 16 -8.50 4.64 -1.58
C GLY A 16 -7.73 4.07 -0.39
N ALA A 17 -8.31 4.01 0.81
CA ALA A 17 -7.72 3.36 1.97
C ALA A 17 -8.11 1.87 2.09
N GLY A 18 -9.14 1.37 1.40
CA GLY A 18 -9.50 -0.05 1.38
C GLY A 18 -9.77 -0.66 2.76
N ASN A 19 -10.35 0.12 3.69
CA ASN A 19 -10.53 -0.24 5.11
C ASN A 19 -9.22 -0.53 5.89
N LYS A 20 -8.05 -0.16 5.34
CA LYS A 20 -6.75 -0.29 6.00
C LYS A 20 -6.43 0.94 6.83
N LYS A 21 -5.72 0.73 7.94
CA LYS A 21 -5.41 1.78 8.92
C LYS A 21 -4.14 2.56 8.62
N TYR A 22 -3.18 1.96 7.92
CA TYR A 22 -1.84 2.51 7.74
C TYR A 22 -1.33 2.39 6.31
N SER A 23 -0.49 3.34 5.90
CA SER A 23 0.09 3.36 4.55
C SER A 23 0.99 2.14 4.31
N ILE A 24 1.84 1.81 5.28
CA ILE A 24 2.67 0.60 5.32
C ILE A 24 2.61 0.02 6.75
N VAL A 25 2.31 -1.27 6.85
CA VAL A 25 2.39 -2.07 8.07
C VAL A 25 3.59 -3.02 7.94
N PRO A 26 4.66 -2.84 8.74
CA PRO A 26 5.82 -3.74 8.71
C PRO A 26 5.41 -5.20 8.92
N GLY A 27 5.96 -6.11 8.11
CA GLY A 27 5.66 -7.55 8.20
C GLY A 27 4.29 -7.98 7.66
N SER A 28 3.37 -7.04 7.40
CA SER A 28 2.00 -7.34 6.97
C SER A 28 1.62 -6.53 5.71
N PRO A 29 2.11 -6.93 4.52
CA PRO A 29 1.80 -6.22 3.27
C PRO A 29 0.31 -6.08 3.00
N GLU A 30 -0.45 -7.14 3.25
CA GLU A 30 -1.90 -7.19 2.99
C GLU A 30 -2.72 -6.26 3.92
N GLU A 31 -2.10 -5.72 5.00
CA GLU A 31 -2.69 -4.69 5.86
C GLU A 31 -2.27 -3.26 5.49
N SER A 32 -1.48 -3.11 4.43
CA SER A 32 -0.94 -1.83 3.99
C SER A 32 -1.80 -1.21 2.88
N ILE A 33 -2.14 0.08 3.01
CA ILE A 33 -2.85 0.83 1.95
C ILE A 33 -2.04 0.81 0.65
N LEU A 34 -0.70 0.89 0.72
CA LEU A 34 0.14 0.83 -0.49
C LEU A 34 -0.11 -0.44 -1.30
N MET A 35 -0.15 -1.60 -0.65
CA MET A 35 -0.40 -2.88 -1.31
C MET A 35 -1.81 -2.93 -1.90
N TYR A 36 -2.80 -2.48 -1.14
CA TYR A 36 -4.19 -2.38 -1.61
C TYR A 36 -4.30 -1.58 -2.91
N ARG A 37 -3.73 -0.37 -2.94
CA ARG A 37 -3.80 0.52 -4.11
C ARG A 37 -3.06 -0.04 -5.32
N MET A 38 -1.96 -0.78 -5.11
CA MET A 38 -1.22 -1.44 -6.21
C MET A 38 -1.94 -2.65 -6.80
N LEU A 39 -2.83 -3.29 -6.02
CA LEU A 39 -3.64 -4.43 -6.44
C LEU A 39 -4.97 -4.00 -7.08
N SER A 40 -5.48 -2.80 -6.75
CA SER A 40 -6.74 -2.30 -7.28
C SER A 40 -6.61 -1.85 -8.75
N ASP A 41 -7.67 -2.09 -9.51
CA ASP A 41 -7.88 -1.59 -10.87
C ASP A 41 -9.00 -0.53 -10.95
N GLN A 42 -9.56 -0.15 -9.79
CA GLN A 42 -10.60 0.87 -9.69
C GLN A 42 -9.99 2.29 -9.77
N PRO A 43 -10.46 3.17 -10.66
CA PRO A 43 -9.83 4.47 -10.90
C PRO A 43 -9.68 5.41 -9.68
N ASP A 44 -10.51 5.26 -8.66
CA ASP A 44 -10.49 6.08 -7.44
C ASP A 44 -9.60 5.49 -6.32
N GLU A 45 -9.12 4.26 -6.51
CA GLU A 45 -8.36 3.50 -5.53
C GLU A 45 -6.97 3.10 -6.04
N MET A 46 -6.84 2.85 -7.33
CA MET A 46 -5.63 2.30 -7.91
C MET A 46 -4.46 3.28 -7.82
N MET A 47 -3.26 2.75 -7.61
CA MET A 47 -2.03 3.49 -7.87
C MET A 47 -1.03 2.67 -8.70
N PRO A 48 -0.34 3.30 -9.67
CA PRO A 48 -0.41 4.73 -9.99
C PRO A 48 -1.69 5.11 -10.79
N GLU A 49 -2.20 6.32 -10.53
CA GLU A 49 -3.42 6.89 -11.15
C GLU A 49 -3.35 7.02 -12.68
N LEU A 50 -2.12 7.15 -13.21
CA LEU A 50 -1.86 7.33 -14.63
C LEU A 50 -0.89 6.26 -15.13
N GLY A 51 -1.16 5.77 -16.34
CA GLY A 51 -0.16 5.04 -17.14
C GLY A 51 -0.19 3.51 -17.05
N ARG A 52 -1.14 2.87 -16.38
CA ARG A 52 -1.30 1.40 -16.45
C ARG A 52 -2.77 0.99 -16.38
N SER A 53 -3.30 0.43 -17.45
CA SER A 53 -4.60 -0.26 -17.49
C SER A 53 -4.53 -1.70 -16.94
N LEU A 54 -3.38 -2.13 -16.40
CA LEU A 54 -3.14 -3.48 -15.90
C LEU A 54 -2.30 -3.47 -14.62
N VAL A 55 -2.69 -4.31 -13.68
CA VAL A 55 -1.99 -4.60 -12.42
C VAL A 55 -0.65 -5.31 -12.70
N HIS A 56 0.47 -4.69 -12.31
CA HIS A 56 1.81 -5.20 -12.62
C HIS A 56 2.31 -6.20 -11.56
N GLN A 57 2.09 -7.49 -11.83
CA GLN A 57 2.34 -8.60 -10.90
C GLN A 57 3.78 -8.65 -10.35
N GLY A 58 4.80 -8.51 -11.21
CA GLY A 58 6.19 -8.54 -10.75
C GLY A 58 6.55 -7.39 -9.80
N GLY A 59 5.91 -6.23 -9.98
CA GLY A 59 6.13 -5.06 -9.13
C GLY A 59 5.44 -5.22 -7.77
N ILE A 60 4.24 -5.80 -7.78
CA ILE A 60 3.54 -6.18 -6.55
C ILE A 60 4.38 -7.14 -5.73
N GLU A 61 4.97 -8.17 -6.35
CA GLU A 61 5.74 -9.17 -5.60
C GLU A 61 6.98 -8.56 -4.94
N ILE A 62 7.69 -7.68 -5.64
CA ILE A 62 8.84 -6.95 -5.08
C ILE A 62 8.42 -6.11 -3.87
N ILE A 63 7.32 -5.37 -3.97
CA ILE A 63 6.84 -4.53 -2.86
C ILE A 63 6.31 -5.38 -1.71
N ARG A 64 5.64 -6.50 -2.01
CA ARG A 64 5.16 -7.47 -1.01
C ARG A 64 6.32 -8.01 -0.22
N GLU A 65 7.36 -8.52 -0.90
CA GLU A 65 8.54 -9.05 -0.25
C GLU A 65 9.26 -7.98 0.60
N TRP A 66 9.37 -6.76 0.07
CA TRP A 66 9.98 -5.64 0.78
C TRP A 66 9.25 -5.30 2.09
N ILE A 67 7.91 -5.20 2.08
CA ILE A 67 7.12 -4.93 3.29
C ILE A 67 7.18 -6.12 4.26
N SER A 68 7.10 -7.36 3.77
CA SER A 68 7.17 -8.58 4.58
C SER A 68 8.47 -8.69 5.37
N LYS A 69 9.58 -8.18 4.84
CA LYS A 69 10.89 -8.19 5.50
C LYS A 69 11.14 -7.02 6.45
N MET A 70 10.20 -6.07 6.55
CA MET A 70 10.38 -4.92 7.45
C MET A 70 10.24 -5.35 8.92
N PRO A 71 11.14 -4.89 9.80
CA PRO A 71 11.01 -5.13 11.23
C PRO A 71 9.95 -4.20 11.86
N GLY A 72 9.30 -4.69 12.91
CA GLY A 72 8.41 -3.92 13.78
C GLY A 72 6.92 -4.20 13.57
N SER A 73 6.09 -3.36 14.19
CA SER A 73 4.63 -3.40 14.09
C SER A 73 4.08 -1.98 14.23
N CYS A 74 2.86 -1.76 13.71
CA CYS A 74 2.16 -0.50 13.97
C CYS A 74 1.39 -0.54 15.30
N PRO A 75 1.18 0.62 15.95
CA PRO A 75 0.36 0.73 17.17
C PRO A 75 -1.10 0.31 16.98
#